data_AF-A0AAV8RZH7-F1
#
_entry.id   AF-A0AAV8RZH7-F1
#
_cell.length_a   1.000
_cell.length_b   1.000
_cell.length_c   1.000
_cell.angle_alpha   90.00
_cell.angle_beta   90.00
_cell.angle_gamma   90.00
#
_symmetry.space_group_name_H-M   'P 1'
#
loop_
_entity.id
_entity.type
_entity.pdbx_description
1 polymer ?
#
loop_
_entity_poly.entity_id
_entity_poly.type
_entity_poly.pdbx_seq_one_letter_code
_entity_poly.pdbx_strand_id
1 'polypeptide(L)'
;MCSLLSRTKSERWNLMTRNANPQPAARHASSRFPFTRDNYLSCYWTLELPKLKSCWGPATFQRYISGGGSVAPFQRIRVALRPSSSASFKVRTPMTSTLDATRAELALLVLYLNKAEARDKICRAIQYGSKFLSNGKPGTAQNVDKTTSLARKVFRLFKFVNDLHALISPPSPGSSLPVILLGKSKNALLSTFLFLDQIVWASRTGIYKNKERAEVLGRISLYCWMGSSACTTLLELGELGRISAAITKLEKELKQVDRSKDEQYCNKIKQLNQRQLSLIKASMDFVVAIGLLQLAPKKITPRVTGALGFVTSLISCYQLLPAPPAREKKA
;
A
#
# COMPACT_ATOMS: atom_id res chain seq x y z
N MET A 1 20.67 27.47 -59.09
CA MET A 1 19.94 26.61 -60.05
C MET A 1 18.78 25.97 -59.30
N CYS A 2 17.68 26.70 -59.18
CA CYS A 2 16.45 26.50 -59.94
C CYS A 2 15.60 25.31 -59.46
N SER A 3 14.56 25.68 -58.73
CA SER A 3 13.27 25.04 -58.50
C SER A 3 12.77 24.13 -59.61
N LEU A 4 12.15 22.99 -59.24
CA LEU A 4 10.82 22.54 -59.70
C LEU A 4 10.57 21.10 -59.23
N LEU A 5 9.70 20.92 -58.23
CA LEU A 5 8.56 19.99 -58.25
C LEU A 5 7.88 19.98 -56.87
N SER A 6 6.78 20.72 -56.81
CA SER A 6 5.83 20.80 -55.70
C SER A 6 4.63 19.89 -55.96
N ARG A 7 4.04 19.38 -54.87
CA ARG A 7 2.63 18.90 -54.70
C ARG A 7 2.30 17.61 -55.48
N THR A 8 1.73 16.57 -54.89
CA THR A 8 0.40 16.51 -54.26
C THR A 8 0.27 15.23 -53.39
N LYS A 9 -0.19 15.35 -52.14
CA LYS A 9 -0.71 14.22 -51.32
C LYS A 9 -1.62 14.76 -50.20
N SER A 10 -2.64 15.50 -50.62
CA SER A 10 -3.86 15.79 -49.86
C SER A 10 -5.01 15.30 -50.74
N GLU A 11 -6.06 14.72 -50.14
CA GLU A 11 -7.22 14.09 -50.80
C GLU A 11 -7.10 12.62 -51.19
N ARG A 12 -7.11 11.71 -50.19
CA ARG A 12 -7.59 10.33 -50.43
C ARG A 12 -8.00 9.56 -49.18
N TRP A 13 -8.83 10.11 -48.27
CA TRP A 13 -9.44 9.30 -47.19
C TRP A 13 -10.84 9.78 -46.73
N ASN A 14 -11.56 10.56 -47.54
CA ASN A 14 -12.98 10.81 -47.33
C ASN A 14 -13.76 10.22 -48.50
N LEU A 15 -14.28 9.00 -48.35
CA LEU A 15 -15.45 8.42 -49.03
C LEU A 15 -15.39 6.89 -48.90
N MET A 16 -16.08 6.34 -47.91
CA MET A 16 -16.82 5.06 -47.97
C MET A 16 -17.10 4.55 -46.55
N THR A 17 -18.31 4.86 -46.06
CA THR A 17 -19.24 3.93 -45.37
C THR A 17 -20.37 4.76 -44.74
N ARG A 18 -21.28 5.24 -45.60
CA ARG A 18 -22.67 5.52 -45.21
C ARG A 18 -23.43 4.19 -45.31
N ASN A 19 -23.95 3.69 -44.20
CA ASN A 19 -25.17 2.88 -44.19
C ASN A 19 -25.71 2.83 -42.75
N ALA A 20 -26.69 3.68 -42.46
CA ALA A 20 -27.52 3.60 -41.27
C ALA A 20 -28.95 3.96 -41.70
N ASN A 21 -29.84 2.97 -41.65
CA ASN A 21 -31.28 3.19 -41.76
C ASN A 21 -31.84 3.49 -40.34
N PRO A 22 -32.86 4.35 -40.18
CA PRO A 22 -33.30 4.92 -38.91
C PRO A 22 -34.58 4.27 -38.37
N GLN A 23 -34.86 4.41 -37.07
CA GLN A 23 -36.19 4.32 -36.41
C GLN A 23 -36.04 4.55 -34.88
N PRO A 24 -37.08 4.99 -34.14
CA PRO A 24 -37.48 6.39 -34.09
C PRO A 24 -37.51 6.98 -32.65
N ALA A 25 -37.72 8.29 -32.61
CA ALA A 25 -37.94 9.08 -31.41
C ALA A 25 -39.21 8.69 -30.64
N ALA A 26 -39.11 8.58 -29.32
CA ALA A 26 -40.23 8.66 -28.39
C ALA A 26 -40.20 10.02 -27.68
N ARG A 27 -41.31 10.74 -27.83
CA ARG A 27 -41.60 12.05 -27.26
C ARG A 27 -42.11 11.94 -25.81
N HIS A 28 -41.89 13.02 -25.07
CA HIS A 28 -42.72 13.61 -24.02
C HIS A 28 -43.23 12.72 -22.86
N ALA A 29 -42.69 12.99 -21.67
CA ALA A 29 -43.52 13.17 -20.48
C ALA A 29 -43.01 14.40 -19.72
N SER A 30 -43.84 15.45 -19.73
CA SER A 30 -43.74 16.62 -18.86
C SER A 30 -44.38 16.28 -17.52
N SER A 31 -43.71 16.57 -16.41
CA SER A 31 -44.38 17.18 -15.24
C SER A 31 -43.36 17.68 -14.22
N ARG A 32 -43.61 18.92 -13.77
CA ARG A 32 -42.96 19.64 -12.67
C ARG A 32 -43.00 18.82 -11.38
N PHE A 33 -42.05 19.06 -10.48
CA PHE A 33 -42.28 19.32 -9.04
C PHE A 33 -40.98 19.82 -8.37
N PRO A 34 -41.05 20.46 -7.20
CA PRO A 34 -40.41 21.74 -6.95
C PRO A 34 -39.11 21.64 -6.17
N PHE A 35 -38.40 22.77 -6.14
CA PHE A 35 -37.29 23.03 -5.25
C PHE A 35 -37.80 23.10 -3.80
N THR A 36 -37.39 22.16 -2.94
CA THR A 36 -37.34 22.38 -1.49
C THR A 36 -36.05 21.81 -0.92
N ARG A 37 -35.41 22.68 -0.13
CA ARG A 37 -34.23 22.45 0.69
C ARG A 37 -34.61 21.60 1.90
N ASP A 38 -33.60 20.89 2.39
CA ASP A 38 -33.45 20.34 3.75
C ASP A 38 -33.75 18.84 3.98
N ASN A 39 -32.69 18.19 4.50
CA ASN A 39 -32.67 17.16 5.53
C ASN A 39 -32.54 15.65 5.19
N TYR A 40 -31.28 15.19 5.37
CA TYR A 40 -30.79 13.98 6.07
C TYR A 40 -30.76 12.57 5.40
N LEU A 41 -29.73 11.85 5.87
CA LEU A 41 -29.47 10.40 5.92
C LEU A 41 -28.71 9.80 4.72
N SER A 42 -27.41 9.50 4.87
CA SER A 42 -26.83 8.33 5.58
C SER A 42 -27.24 7.00 4.94
N CYS A 43 -26.58 6.64 3.84
CA CYS A 43 -26.69 5.32 3.23
C CYS A 43 -25.68 4.36 3.86
N TYR A 44 -26.08 3.64 4.90
CA TYR A 44 -25.42 2.41 5.31
C TYR A 44 -25.93 1.25 4.45
N TRP A 45 -25.00 0.56 3.78
CA TRP A 45 -25.26 -0.72 3.12
C TRP A 45 -25.57 -1.78 4.18
N THR A 46 -26.81 -2.21 4.25
CA THR A 46 -27.24 -3.40 5.00
C THR A 46 -27.25 -4.57 4.02
N LEU A 47 -26.34 -5.53 4.22
CA LEU A 47 -26.39 -6.83 3.58
C LEU A 47 -27.35 -7.70 4.41
N GLU A 48 -28.50 -8.06 3.86
CA GLU A 48 -29.42 -9.03 4.46
C GLU A 48 -28.81 -10.44 4.41
N LEU A 49 -28.66 -11.07 5.58
CA LEU A 49 -28.48 -12.51 5.74
C LEU A 49 -29.71 -13.06 6.44
N PRO A 50 -30.43 -14.04 5.89
CA PRO A 50 -31.57 -14.64 6.57
C PRO A 50 -31.13 -15.72 7.58
N LYS A 51 -31.67 -15.59 8.79
CA LYS A 51 -32.06 -16.63 9.75
C LYS A 51 -30.96 -17.49 10.41
N LEU A 52 -30.59 -17.07 11.62
CA LEU A 52 -30.51 -17.97 12.77
C LEU A 52 -30.86 -17.19 14.05
N LYS A 53 -32.13 -17.30 14.44
CA LYS A 53 -32.63 -16.91 15.77
C LYS A 53 -32.30 -18.06 16.72
N SER A 54 -31.58 -17.79 17.82
CA SER A 54 -32.03 -18.17 19.17
C SER A 54 -30.97 -17.83 20.23
N CYS A 55 -31.48 -17.17 21.28
CA CYS A 55 -31.01 -17.14 22.67
C CYS A 55 -30.14 -15.94 23.11
N TRP A 56 -30.67 -15.30 24.18
CA TRP A 56 -30.11 -14.32 25.12
C TRP A 56 -30.34 -12.85 24.80
N GLY A 57 -31.35 -12.29 25.50
CA GLY A 57 -31.71 -10.88 25.50
C GLY A 57 -30.80 -10.02 26.40
N PRO A 58 -30.99 -8.68 26.37
CA PRO A 58 -30.09 -7.72 26.97
C PRO A 58 -30.61 -7.23 28.33
N ALA A 59 -29.79 -7.31 29.37
CA ALA A 59 -29.94 -6.46 30.55
C ALA A 59 -28.63 -6.35 31.32
N THR A 60 -28.32 -5.12 31.72
CA THR A 60 -27.43 -4.74 32.84
C THR A 60 -25.94 -5.04 32.72
N PHE A 61 -25.15 -4.02 32.37
CA PHE A 61 -24.08 -3.56 33.28
C PHE A 61 -23.56 -2.16 32.88
N GLN A 62 -24.23 -1.14 33.38
CA GLN A 62 -23.71 0.24 33.43
C GLN A 62 -23.79 0.69 34.88
N ARG A 63 -22.77 0.33 35.67
CA ARG A 63 -22.45 0.88 36.99
C ARG A 63 -21.07 0.36 37.38
N TYR A 64 -20.09 1.26 37.39
CA TYR A 64 -19.04 1.40 38.41
C TYR A 64 -17.90 2.26 37.83
N ILE A 65 -18.12 3.57 37.83
CA ILE A 65 -17.05 4.56 37.94
C ILE A 65 -17.43 5.42 39.14
N SER A 66 -16.43 5.73 39.97
CA SER A 66 -16.40 6.60 41.15
C SER A 66 -16.43 5.88 42.50
N GLY A 67 -15.28 5.92 43.16
CA GLY A 67 -15.10 5.51 44.56
C GLY A 67 -13.62 5.43 44.92
N GLY A 68 -12.95 6.58 45.04
CA GLY A 68 -11.63 6.68 45.67
C GLY A 68 -11.74 6.80 47.19
N GLY A 69 -10.70 6.35 47.92
CA GLY A 69 -10.54 6.65 49.35
C GLY A 69 -9.67 5.70 50.17
N SER A 70 -8.40 6.10 50.37
CA SER A 70 -7.59 6.04 51.62
C SER A 70 -6.97 4.74 52.21
N VAL A 71 -5.63 4.67 52.09
CA VAL A 71 -4.53 4.45 53.10
C VAL A 71 -4.50 3.23 54.06
N ALA A 72 -3.64 2.25 53.73
CA ALA A 72 -2.52 1.56 54.46
C ALA A 72 -2.66 1.01 55.92
N PRO A 73 -1.71 0.19 56.49
CA PRO A 73 -0.55 -0.54 55.93
C PRO A 73 -0.35 -2.02 56.43
N PHE A 74 0.64 -2.71 55.85
CA PHE A 74 1.53 -3.76 56.43
C PHE A 74 0.96 -4.92 57.29
N GLN A 75 1.08 -6.15 56.79
CA GLN A 75 1.56 -7.27 57.60
C GLN A 75 2.30 -8.32 56.76
N ARG A 76 3.60 -8.44 57.03
CA ARG A 76 4.46 -9.58 56.65
C ARG A 76 3.99 -10.81 57.42
N ILE A 77 3.73 -11.90 56.72
CA ILE A 77 3.82 -13.25 57.30
C ILE A 77 4.87 -14.01 56.48
N ARG A 78 6.05 -14.21 57.09
CA ARG A 78 6.95 -15.31 56.74
C ARG A 78 6.43 -16.55 57.45
N VAL A 79 6.17 -17.62 56.70
CA VAL A 79 6.26 -18.99 57.23
C VAL A 79 7.26 -19.73 56.34
N ALA A 80 8.22 -20.38 57.00
CA ALA A 80 9.31 -21.09 56.38
C ALA A 80 9.16 -22.61 56.61
N LEU A 81 9.69 -23.39 55.64
CA LEU A 81 10.13 -24.80 55.71
C LEU A 81 8.99 -25.85 55.74
N ARG A 82 8.92 -26.83 54.82
CA ARG A 82 9.91 -27.89 54.48
C ARG A 82 9.62 -28.55 53.12
N PRO A 83 10.61 -29.22 52.49
CA PRO A 83 10.44 -29.94 51.23
C PRO A 83 9.96 -31.38 51.49
N SER A 84 9.03 -31.89 50.68
CA SER A 84 8.75 -33.32 50.63
C SER A 84 8.32 -33.75 49.23
N SER A 85 9.05 -34.76 48.75
CA SER A 85 8.59 -35.85 47.88
C SER A 85 7.96 -35.50 46.53
N SER A 86 8.79 -35.60 45.50
CA SER A 86 8.57 -36.46 44.32
C SER A 86 7.13 -36.65 43.86
N ALA A 87 6.66 -35.75 43.01
CA ALA A 87 5.71 -36.09 41.97
C ALA A 87 6.32 -35.64 40.65
N SER A 88 6.63 -36.61 39.79
CA SER A 88 7.03 -36.37 38.41
C SER A 88 5.83 -35.79 37.68
N PHE A 89 5.64 -34.47 37.77
CA PHE A 89 4.67 -33.75 36.97
C PHE A 89 5.20 -33.76 35.55
N LYS A 90 4.80 -34.78 34.80
CA LYS A 90 4.93 -34.81 33.35
C LYS A 90 4.12 -33.63 32.85
N VAL A 91 4.78 -32.48 32.68
CA VAL A 91 4.25 -31.32 31.97
C VAL A 91 3.90 -31.85 30.58
N ARG A 92 2.64 -32.25 30.41
CA ARG A 92 2.05 -32.41 29.09
C ARG A 92 2.15 -31.02 28.50
N THR A 93 3.12 -30.85 27.62
CA THR A 93 3.19 -29.69 26.75
C THR A 93 1.78 -29.49 26.19
N PRO A 94 1.14 -28.32 26.38
CA PRO A 94 -0.06 -28.06 25.62
C PRO A 94 0.40 -28.11 24.17
N MET A 95 -0.07 -29.11 23.42
CA MET A 95 -0.18 -28.98 21.98
C MET A 95 -0.91 -27.66 21.79
N THR A 96 -0.22 -26.63 21.31
CA THR A 96 -0.88 -25.45 20.76
C THR A 96 -1.87 -26.00 19.77
N SER A 97 -3.16 -25.95 20.11
CA SER A 97 -4.17 -26.59 19.29
C SER A 97 -4.13 -25.93 17.92
N THR A 98 -4.43 -26.67 16.85
CA THR A 98 -4.57 -26.09 15.50
C THR A 98 -5.47 -24.86 15.54
N LEU A 99 -6.47 -24.87 16.43
CA LEU A 99 -7.39 -23.79 16.69
C LEU A 99 -6.69 -22.54 17.29
N ASP A 100 -5.77 -22.69 18.24
CA ASP A 100 -4.99 -21.57 18.78
C ASP A 100 -4.02 -20.98 17.75
N ALA A 101 -3.44 -21.83 16.90
CA ALA A 101 -2.65 -21.36 15.76
C ALA A 101 -3.52 -20.56 14.78
N THR A 102 -4.71 -21.06 14.42
CA THR A 102 -5.66 -20.34 13.55
C THR A 102 -6.12 -19.02 14.17
N ARG A 103 -6.38 -18.97 15.49
CA ARG A 103 -6.72 -17.73 16.21
C ARG A 103 -5.58 -16.71 16.13
N ALA A 104 -4.33 -17.15 16.28
CA ALA A 104 -3.17 -16.27 16.17
C ALA A 104 -3.00 -15.71 14.74
N GLU A 105 -3.13 -16.56 13.73
CA GLU A 105 -3.09 -16.14 12.31
C GLU A 105 -4.23 -15.16 11.99
N LEU A 106 -5.44 -15.42 12.50
CA LEU A 106 -6.58 -14.51 12.34
C LEU A 106 -6.34 -13.16 13.03
N ALA A 107 -5.77 -13.16 14.23
CA ALA A 107 -5.41 -11.93 14.94
C ALA A 107 -4.37 -11.10 14.18
N LEU A 108 -3.37 -11.75 13.57
CA LEU A 108 -2.39 -11.09 12.70
C LEU A 108 -3.07 -10.49 11.46
N LEU A 109 -3.99 -11.22 10.83
CA LEU A 109 -4.75 -10.72 9.69
C LEU A 109 -5.60 -9.50 10.06
N VAL A 110 -6.29 -9.53 11.19
CA VAL A 110 -7.06 -8.38 11.70
C VAL A 110 -6.15 -7.18 11.92
N LEU A 111 -5.00 -7.36 12.59
CA LEU A 111 -4.03 -6.28 12.84
C LEU A 111 -3.47 -5.70 11.54
N TYR A 112 -3.21 -6.56 10.55
CA TYR A 112 -2.76 -6.16 9.23
C TYR A 112 -3.82 -5.33 8.49
N LEU A 113 -5.05 -5.86 8.39
CA LEU A 113 -6.15 -5.22 7.68
C LEU A 113 -6.67 -3.95 8.37
N ASN A 114 -6.39 -3.73 9.65
CA ASN A 114 -6.72 -2.48 10.33
C ASN A 114 -5.85 -1.30 9.86
N LYS A 115 -4.71 -1.56 9.24
CA LYS A 115 -3.88 -0.50 8.64
C LYS A 115 -4.44 -0.09 7.29
N ALA A 116 -4.83 1.18 7.14
CA ALA A 116 -5.28 1.73 5.86
C ALA A 116 -4.24 1.51 4.74
N GLU A 117 -2.95 1.54 5.09
CA GLU A 117 -1.86 1.27 4.15
C GLU A 117 -1.84 -0.18 3.65
N ALA A 118 -2.17 -1.17 4.48
CA ALA A 118 -2.28 -2.56 4.03
C ALA A 118 -3.40 -2.71 2.98
N ARG A 119 -4.54 -2.06 3.22
CA ARG A 119 -5.66 -2.03 2.26
C ARG A 119 -5.26 -1.39 0.93
N ASP A 120 -4.52 -0.27 0.93
CA ASP A 120 -3.98 0.33 -0.30
C ASP A 120 -3.09 -0.64 -1.08
N LYS A 121 -2.21 -1.41 -0.41
CA LYS A 121 -1.31 -2.37 -1.10
C LYS A 121 -2.07 -3.56 -1.67
N ILE A 122 -3.06 -4.08 -0.95
CA ILE A 122 -3.96 -5.12 -1.48
C ILE A 122 -4.67 -4.60 -2.73
N CYS A 123 -5.23 -3.39 -2.69
CA CYS A 123 -5.83 -2.77 -3.87
C CYS A 123 -4.80 -2.59 -5.00
N ARG A 124 -3.54 -2.24 -4.69
CA ARG A 124 -2.47 -2.17 -5.71
C ARG A 124 -2.25 -3.52 -6.38
N ALA A 125 -2.22 -4.60 -5.60
CA ALA A 125 -2.10 -5.95 -6.12
C ALA A 125 -3.28 -6.33 -7.03
N ILE A 126 -4.52 -6.10 -6.57
CA ILE A 126 -5.72 -6.37 -7.37
C ILE A 126 -5.68 -5.57 -8.68
N GLN A 127 -5.37 -4.27 -8.60
CA GLN A 127 -5.29 -3.38 -9.76
C GLN A 127 -4.32 -3.92 -10.83
N TYR A 128 -3.06 -4.18 -10.44
CA TYR A 128 -2.04 -4.60 -11.40
C TYR A 128 -2.22 -6.06 -11.84
N GLY A 129 -2.73 -6.93 -10.96
CA GLY A 129 -3.12 -8.30 -11.32
C GLY A 129 -4.22 -8.30 -12.38
N SER A 130 -5.25 -7.45 -12.23
CA SER A 130 -6.28 -7.31 -13.26
C SER A 130 -5.78 -6.65 -14.54
N LYS A 131 -4.81 -5.72 -14.46
CA LYS A 131 -4.12 -5.16 -15.64
C LYS A 131 -3.33 -6.24 -16.40
N PHE A 132 -2.65 -7.15 -15.69
CA PHE A 132 -1.94 -8.28 -16.27
C PHE A 132 -2.89 -9.20 -17.04
N LEU A 133 -4.00 -9.59 -16.41
CA LEU A 133 -5.01 -10.47 -16.99
C LEU A 133 -5.71 -9.84 -18.21
N SER A 134 -6.11 -8.57 -18.10
CA SER A 134 -6.80 -7.87 -19.20
C SER A 134 -5.92 -7.58 -20.41
N ASN A 135 -4.60 -7.53 -20.25
CA ASN A 135 -3.66 -7.10 -21.29
C ASN A 135 -4.06 -5.77 -21.96
N GLY A 136 -4.71 -4.87 -21.21
CA GLY A 136 -5.22 -3.60 -21.73
C GLY A 136 -6.49 -3.69 -22.59
N LYS A 137 -7.07 -4.88 -22.79
CA LYS A 137 -8.33 -5.05 -23.52
C LYS A 137 -9.53 -4.64 -22.65
N PRO A 138 -10.59 -4.05 -23.25
CA PRO A 138 -11.83 -3.78 -22.53
C PRO A 138 -12.49 -5.07 -22.05
N GLY A 139 -13.02 -5.05 -20.84
CA GLY A 139 -13.68 -6.20 -20.21
C GLY A 139 -13.68 -6.09 -18.68
N THR A 140 -14.19 -7.12 -18.01
CA THR A 140 -14.36 -7.16 -16.56
C THR A 140 -13.05 -6.89 -15.81
N ALA A 141 -11.96 -7.55 -16.21
CA ALA A 141 -10.65 -7.34 -15.59
C ALA A 141 -10.14 -5.89 -15.75
N GLN A 142 -10.40 -5.23 -16.87
CA GLN A 142 -10.03 -3.82 -17.03
C GLN A 142 -10.89 -2.90 -16.16
N ASN A 143 -12.16 -3.25 -15.97
CA ASN A 143 -13.04 -2.51 -15.05
C ASN A 143 -12.56 -2.64 -13.59
N VAL A 144 -12.07 -3.82 -13.19
CA VAL A 144 -11.44 -4.01 -11.88
C VAL A 144 -10.16 -3.16 -11.73
N ASP A 145 -9.29 -3.09 -12.75
CA ASP A 145 -8.13 -2.18 -12.74
C ASP A 145 -8.57 -0.71 -12.55
N LYS A 146 -9.53 -0.22 -13.33
CA LYS A 146 -10.01 1.17 -13.25
C LYS A 146 -10.63 1.51 -11.90
N THR A 147 -11.54 0.68 -11.40
CA THR A 147 -12.25 0.90 -10.12
C THR A 147 -11.30 0.82 -8.94
N THR A 148 -10.43 -0.19 -8.93
CA THR A 148 -9.44 -0.36 -7.86
C THR A 148 -8.39 0.76 -7.88
N SER A 149 -7.97 1.21 -9.07
CA SER A 149 -7.11 2.38 -9.22
C SER A 149 -7.71 3.63 -8.57
N LEU A 150 -9.01 3.85 -8.74
CA LEU A 150 -9.72 4.99 -8.12
C LEU A 150 -9.77 4.83 -6.58
N ALA A 151 -10.12 3.65 -6.09
CA ALA A 151 -10.16 3.35 -4.65
C ALA A 151 -8.81 3.62 -3.95
N ARG A 152 -7.69 3.25 -4.60
CA ARG A 152 -6.34 3.53 -4.08
C ARG A 152 -6.02 5.00 -3.92
N LYS A 153 -6.64 5.89 -4.69
CA LYS A 153 -6.43 7.34 -4.52
C LYS A 153 -7.07 7.80 -3.20
N VAL A 154 -8.25 7.26 -2.87
CA VAL A 154 -8.94 7.51 -1.59
C VAL A 154 -8.10 7.05 -0.40
N PHE A 155 -7.54 5.84 -0.43
CA PHE A 155 -6.67 5.37 0.66
C PHE A 155 -5.37 6.17 0.84
N ARG A 156 -5.01 6.99 -0.15
CA ARG A 156 -3.81 7.85 -0.12
C ARG A 156 -4.13 9.32 0.11
N LEU A 157 -5.39 9.66 0.40
CA LEU A 157 -5.78 11.01 0.80
C LEU A 157 -4.87 11.52 1.92
N PHE A 158 -4.37 12.74 1.77
CA PHE A 158 -3.44 13.41 2.69
C PHE A 158 -2.12 12.69 2.99
N LYS A 159 -1.79 11.58 2.32
CA LYS A 159 -0.51 10.89 2.55
C LYS A 159 0.71 11.74 2.16
N PHE A 160 0.53 12.74 1.29
CA PHE A 160 1.57 13.70 0.91
C PHE A 160 2.10 14.51 2.10
N VAL A 161 1.33 14.65 3.19
CA VAL A 161 1.73 15.37 4.41
C VAL A 161 2.90 14.66 5.11
N ASN A 162 2.93 13.32 5.08
CA ASN A 162 4.03 12.55 5.66
C ASN A 162 5.35 12.83 4.94
N ASP A 163 5.31 12.89 3.61
CA ASP A 163 6.48 13.18 2.79
C ASP A 163 6.90 14.66 2.89
N LEU A 164 5.95 15.57 3.06
CA LEU A 164 6.21 16.98 3.31
C LEU A 164 6.88 17.20 4.68
N HIS A 165 6.40 16.51 5.72
CA HIS A 165 7.03 16.51 7.04
C HIS A 165 8.47 15.97 6.97
N ALA A 166 8.70 14.90 6.22
CA ALA A 166 10.04 14.35 6.00
C ALA A 166 10.95 15.30 5.19
N LEU A 167 10.39 16.22 4.40
CA LEU A 167 11.15 17.21 3.63
C LEU A 167 11.67 18.37 4.50
N ILE A 168 10.83 18.83 5.45
CA ILE A 168 11.16 19.90 6.39
C ILE A 168 11.97 19.42 7.59
N SER A 169 11.95 18.12 7.87
CA SER A 169 12.73 17.53 8.97
C SER A 169 14.23 17.80 8.78
N PRO A 170 14.96 18.10 9.86
CA PRO A 170 16.41 18.31 9.80
C PRO A 170 17.10 17.01 9.36
N PRO A 171 18.15 17.10 8.51
CA PRO A 171 18.89 15.93 8.09
C PRO A 171 19.66 15.30 9.26
N SER A 172 19.89 13.99 9.20
CA SER A 172 20.71 13.31 10.20
C SER A 172 22.16 13.79 10.17
N PRO A 173 22.78 14.04 11.34
CA PRO A 173 24.18 14.45 11.40
C PRO A 173 25.08 13.35 10.82
N GLY A 174 26.03 13.74 9.95
CA GLY A 174 27.02 12.83 9.35
C GLY A 174 26.65 12.24 7.99
N SER A 175 25.48 12.58 7.40
CA SER A 175 25.16 12.18 6.02
C SER A 175 25.83 13.09 4.99
N SER A 176 26.32 12.53 3.89
CA SER A 176 26.92 13.32 2.81
C SER A 176 25.85 14.16 2.10
N LEU A 177 26.24 15.37 1.66
CA LEU A 177 25.34 16.33 1.00
C LEU A 177 24.57 15.72 -0.19
N PRO A 178 25.17 14.87 -1.05
CA PRO A 178 24.43 14.20 -2.13
C PRO A 178 23.32 13.27 -1.64
N VAL A 179 23.53 12.52 -0.56
CA VAL A 179 22.52 11.61 0.01
C VAL A 179 21.37 12.39 0.62
N ILE A 180 21.65 13.50 1.30
CA ILE A 180 20.63 14.39 1.85
C ILE A 180 19.79 15.00 0.71
N LEU A 181 20.44 15.54 -0.31
CA LEU A 181 19.76 16.16 -1.44
C LEU A 181 18.87 15.14 -2.18
N LEU A 182 19.38 13.93 -2.39
CA LEU A 182 18.65 12.85 -3.05
C LEU A 182 17.47 12.36 -2.20
N GLY A 183 17.64 12.27 -0.88
CA GLY A 183 16.56 11.96 0.08
C GLY A 183 15.45 13.01 0.08
N LYS A 184 15.81 14.30 0.11
CA LYS A 184 14.85 15.40 0.03
C LYS A 184 14.16 15.45 -1.33
N SER A 185 14.90 15.28 -2.42
CA SER A 185 14.35 15.21 -3.77
C SER A 185 13.32 14.07 -3.91
N LYS A 186 13.65 12.88 -3.40
CA LYS A 186 12.73 11.72 -3.36
C LYS A 186 11.40 12.09 -2.68
N ASN A 187 11.47 12.71 -1.51
CA ASN A 187 10.28 13.10 -0.72
C ASN A 187 9.48 14.22 -1.39
N ALA A 188 10.14 15.23 -1.97
CA ALA A 188 9.48 16.31 -2.71
C ALA A 188 8.70 15.77 -3.93
N LEU A 189 9.33 14.87 -4.70
CA LEU A 189 8.71 14.22 -5.85
C LEU A 189 7.54 13.31 -5.43
N LEU A 190 7.69 12.54 -4.35
CA LEU A 190 6.63 11.66 -3.85
C LEU A 190 5.43 12.46 -3.32
N SER A 191 5.70 13.52 -2.56
CA SER A 191 4.67 14.44 -2.04
C SER A 191 3.90 15.08 -3.20
N THR A 192 4.60 15.58 -4.21
CA THR A 192 3.98 16.15 -5.42
C THR A 192 3.10 15.13 -6.14
N PHE A 193 3.59 13.90 -6.32
CA PHE A 193 2.78 12.83 -6.91
C PHE A 193 1.49 12.59 -6.12
N LEU A 194 1.58 12.40 -4.80
CA LEU A 194 0.44 12.11 -3.94
C LEU A 194 -0.56 13.27 -3.86
N PHE A 195 -0.08 14.52 -3.94
CA PHE A 195 -0.90 15.71 -3.99
C PHE A 195 -1.68 15.79 -5.31
N LEU A 196 -0.98 15.69 -6.44
CA LEU A 196 -1.62 15.69 -7.76
C LEU A 196 -2.59 14.53 -7.95
N ASP A 197 -2.33 13.39 -7.30
CA ASP A 197 -3.22 12.23 -7.28
C ASP A 197 -4.63 12.57 -6.77
N GLN A 198 -4.75 13.55 -5.86
CA GLN A 198 -6.03 14.01 -5.32
C GLN A 198 -6.82 14.82 -6.34
N ILE A 199 -6.14 15.65 -7.14
CA ILE A 199 -6.78 16.41 -8.23
C ILE A 199 -7.28 15.44 -9.31
N VAL A 200 -6.46 14.43 -9.66
CA VAL A 200 -6.85 13.38 -10.61
C VAL A 200 -8.04 12.58 -10.08
N TRP A 201 -8.07 12.27 -8.78
CA TRP A 201 -9.21 11.62 -8.15
C TRP A 201 -10.48 12.49 -8.25
N ALA A 202 -10.40 13.77 -7.89
CA ALA A 202 -11.51 14.71 -7.97
C ALA A 202 -12.04 14.89 -9.40
N SER A 203 -11.17 14.82 -10.41
CA SER A 203 -11.61 14.87 -11.81
C SER A 203 -12.36 13.59 -12.23
N ARG A 204 -11.90 12.42 -11.79
CA ARG A 204 -12.55 11.14 -12.10
C ARG A 204 -13.91 10.95 -11.43
N THR A 205 -14.16 11.63 -10.30
CA THR A 205 -15.46 11.64 -9.63
C THR A 205 -16.40 12.73 -10.14
N GLY A 206 -15.95 13.60 -11.06
CA GLY A 206 -16.74 14.69 -11.61
C GLY A 206 -16.77 15.98 -10.78
N ILE A 207 -16.03 16.04 -9.67
CA ILE A 207 -15.89 17.24 -8.83
C ILE A 207 -15.08 18.31 -9.58
N TYR A 208 -13.98 17.91 -10.22
CA TYR A 208 -13.13 18.81 -11.02
C TYR A 208 -13.52 18.76 -12.51
N LYS A 209 -14.05 19.87 -13.02
CA LYS A 209 -14.68 19.95 -14.35
C LYS A 209 -13.69 20.02 -15.53
N ASN A 210 -12.46 20.51 -15.31
CA ASN A 210 -11.48 20.65 -16.38
C ASN A 210 -10.71 19.34 -16.62
N LYS A 211 -11.25 18.49 -17.50
CA LYS A 211 -10.69 17.15 -17.78
C LYS A 211 -9.29 17.21 -18.41
N GLU A 212 -9.06 18.13 -19.34
CA GLU A 212 -7.78 18.27 -20.04
C GLU A 212 -6.64 18.60 -19.06
N ARG A 213 -6.85 19.59 -18.19
CA ARG A 213 -5.87 19.92 -17.14
C ARG A 213 -5.64 18.74 -16.20
N ALA A 214 -6.69 18.01 -15.83
CA ALA A 214 -6.56 16.85 -14.95
C ALA A 214 -5.75 15.71 -15.60
N GLU A 215 -5.87 15.50 -16.91
CA GLU A 215 -5.05 14.54 -17.65
C GLU A 215 -3.58 14.94 -17.70
N VAL A 216 -3.29 16.23 -17.91
CA VAL A 216 -1.93 16.78 -17.85
C VAL A 216 -1.34 16.61 -16.45
N LEU A 217 -2.07 17.01 -15.40
CA LEU A 217 -1.66 16.81 -14.01
C LEU A 217 -1.47 15.33 -13.68
N GLY A 218 -2.30 14.45 -14.24
CA GLY A 218 -2.11 13.00 -14.14
C GLY A 218 -0.79 12.53 -14.71
N ARG A 219 -0.40 13.00 -15.91
CA ARG A 219 0.92 12.70 -16.48
C ARG A 219 2.07 13.27 -15.65
N ILE A 220 1.98 14.53 -15.22
CA ILE A 220 2.99 15.15 -14.34
C ILE A 220 3.16 14.34 -13.07
N SER A 221 2.05 13.92 -12.44
CA SER A 221 2.10 13.08 -11.24
C SER A 221 2.86 11.78 -11.46
N LEU A 222 2.67 11.13 -12.62
CA LEU A 222 3.38 9.90 -12.97
C LEU A 222 4.88 10.14 -13.20
N TYR A 223 5.27 11.26 -13.80
CA TYR A 223 6.69 11.66 -13.88
C TYR A 223 7.31 11.89 -12.50
N CYS A 224 6.58 12.55 -11.59
CA CYS A 224 7.04 12.72 -10.20
C CYS A 224 7.21 11.36 -9.50
N TRP A 225 6.26 10.44 -9.67
CA TRP A 225 6.37 9.10 -9.11
C TRP A 225 7.57 8.31 -9.69
N MET A 226 7.79 8.42 -11.00
CA MET A 226 8.93 7.82 -11.68
C MET A 226 10.26 8.39 -11.16
N GLY A 227 10.38 9.72 -11.08
CA GLY A 227 11.58 10.39 -10.56
C GLY A 227 11.86 10.05 -9.11
N SER A 228 10.82 9.97 -8.27
CA SER A 228 10.95 9.52 -6.89
C SER A 228 11.44 8.08 -6.80
N SER A 229 10.94 7.19 -7.67
CA SER A 229 11.39 5.79 -7.74
C SER A 229 12.87 5.70 -8.16
N ALA A 230 13.31 6.50 -9.13
CA ALA A 230 14.72 6.59 -9.51
C ALA A 230 15.62 7.07 -8.36
N CYS A 231 15.21 8.13 -7.65
CA CYS A 231 15.94 8.60 -6.45
C CYS A 231 16.01 7.52 -5.37
N THR A 232 14.91 6.77 -5.17
CA THR A 232 14.87 5.66 -4.21
C THR A 232 15.85 4.56 -4.60
N THR A 233 15.88 4.14 -5.87
CA THR A 233 16.84 3.13 -6.35
C THR A 233 18.29 3.54 -6.08
N LEU A 234 18.65 4.80 -6.37
CA LEU A 234 20.01 5.31 -6.11
C LEU A 234 20.35 5.33 -4.61
N LEU A 235 19.42 5.76 -3.75
CA LEU A 235 19.61 5.75 -2.30
C LEU A 235 19.79 4.33 -1.75
N GLU A 236 18.93 3.40 -2.16
CA GLU A 236 19.00 2.02 -1.70
C GLU A 236 20.27 1.32 -2.19
N LEU A 237 20.75 1.61 -3.41
CA LEU A 237 22.06 1.14 -3.89
C LEU A 237 23.21 1.63 -3.00
N GLY A 238 23.23 2.92 -2.67
CA GLY A 238 24.26 3.50 -1.80
C GLY A 238 24.25 2.89 -0.39
N GLU A 239 23.07 2.75 0.21
CA GLU A 239 22.92 2.16 1.54
C GLU A 239 23.26 0.66 1.55
N LEU A 240 22.89 -0.09 0.51
CA LEU A 240 23.27 -1.50 0.38
C LEU A 240 24.79 -1.68 0.28
N GLY A 241 25.47 -0.83 -0.49
CA GLY A 241 26.93 -0.85 -0.56
C GLY A 241 27.58 -0.60 0.81
N ARG A 242 27.08 0.38 1.56
CA ARG A 242 27.57 0.72 2.90
C ARG A 242 27.33 -0.41 3.91
N ILE A 243 26.14 -1.00 3.91
CA ILE A 243 25.79 -2.12 4.80
C ILE A 243 26.62 -3.36 4.46
N SER A 244 26.78 -3.66 3.17
CA SER A 244 27.59 -4.79 2.69
C SER A 244 29.04 -4.68 3.17
N ALA A 245 29.68 -3.52 2.99
CA ALA A 245 31.04 -3.28 3.49
C ALA A 245 31.15 -3.43 5.01
N ALA A 246 30.14 -2.98 5.75
CA ALA A 246 30.10 -3.10 7.21
C ALA A 246 29.91 -4.56 7.67
N ILE A 247 29.18 -5.38 6.92
CA ILE A 247 29.03 -6.83 7.16
C ILE A 247 30.37 -7.52 6.91
N THR A 248 31.04 -7.26 5.78
CA THR A 248 32.35 -7.85 5.47
C THR A 248 33.41 -7.48 6.52
N LYS A 249 33.34 -6.27 7.10
CA LYS A 249 34.22 -5.88 8.21
C LYS A 249 33.95 -6.71 9.47
N LEU A 250 32.67 -6.85 9.86
CA LEU A 250 32.28 -7.68 11.00
C LEU A 250 32.65 -9.15 10.80
N GLU A 251 32.53 -9.67 9.57
CA GLU A 251 32.92 -11.06 9.26
C GLU A 251 34.41 -11.33 9.45
N LYS A 252 35.26 -10.31 9.25
CA LYS A 252 36.70 -10.39 9.49
C LYS A 252 37.03 -10.33 10.99
N GLU A 253 36.25 -9.58 11.76
CA GLU A 253 36.40 -9.44 13.21
C GLU A 253 35.87 -10.70 13.95
N LEU A 254 34.78 -11.31 13.48
CA LEU A 254 34.24 -12.57 13.98
C LEU A 254 34.91 -13.80 13.34
N LYS A 255 36.02 -14.26 13.91
CA LYS A 255 36.62 -15.56 13.54
C LYS A 255 35.72 -16.75 13.94
N GLN A 256 35.21 -17.41 12.89
CA GLN A 256 34.69 -18.77 12.69
C GLN A 256 33.66 -19.49 13.61
N VAL A 257 33.42 -19.14 14.89
CA VAL A 257 32.58 -20.06 15.72
C VAL A 257 31.20 -19.54 16.14
N ASP A 258 30.92 -18.23 16.17
CA ASP A 258 29.60 -17.74 16.64
C ASP A 258 28.93 -16.63 15.81
N ARG A 259 29.17 -16.62 14.49
CA ARG A 259 28.60 -15.63 13.54
C ARG A 259 27.07 -15.51 13.60
N SER A 260 26.37 -16.62 13.82
CA SER A 260 24.90 -16.65 13.85
C SER A 260 24.28 -16.26 15.20
N LYS A 261 25.08 -16.15 16.27
CA LYS A 261 24.61 -15.72 17.59
C LYS A 261 24.89 -14.25 17.86
N ASP A 262 25.76 -13.62 17.06
CA ASP A 262 26.01 -12.20 17.18
C ASP A 262 24.80 -11.38 16.71
N GLU A 263 24.18 -10.70 17.67
CA GLU A 263 22.98 -9.91 17.44
C GLU A 263 23.25 -8.77 16.44
N GLN A 264 24.45 -8.19 16.42
CA GLN A 264 24.79 -7.10 15.51
C GLN A 264 24.89 -7.59 14.06
N TYR A 265 25.52 -8.74 13.83
CA TYR A 265 25.60 -9.39 12.53
C TYR A 265 24.20 -9.77 12.02
N CYS A 266 23.41 -10.45 12.85
CA CYS A 266 22.03 -10.82 12.49
C CYS A 266 21.17 -9.60 12.15
N ASN A 267 21.29 -8.51 12.92
CA ASN A 267 20.55 -7.28 12.66
C ASN A 267 20.97 -6.63 11.34
N LYS A 268 22.26 -6.62 11.00
CA LYS A 268 22.74 -6.08 9.72
C LYS A 268 22.35 -6.92 8.52
N ILE A 269 22.38 -8.26 8.63
CA ILE A 269 21.89 -9.14 7.57
C ILE A 269 20.38 -8.95 7.35
N LYS A 270 19.60 -8.83 8.43
CA LYS A 270 18.17 -8.52 8.32
C LYS A 270 17.95 -7.16 7.65
N GLN A 271 18.73 -6.14 8.02
CA GLN A 271 18.67 -4.82 7.40
C GLN A 271 19.04 -4.88 5.90
N LEU A 272 20.08 -5.62 5.53
CA LEU A 272 20.50 -5.85 4.14
C LEU A 272 19.34 -6.45 3.32
N ASN A 273 18.73 -7.53 3.82
CA ASN A 273 17.64 -8.21 3.13
C ASN A 273 16.42 -7.28 2.93
N GLN A 274 16.07 -6.48 3.94
CA GLN A 274 14.98 -5.51 3.85
C GLN A 274 15.25 -4.40 2.82
N ARG A 275 16.49 -3.89 2.80
CA ARG A 275 16.94 -2.86 1.85
C ARG A 275 17.02 -3.40 0.42
N GLN A 276 17.48 -4.64 0.23
CA GLN A 276 17.52 -5.30 -1.07
C GLN A 276 16.12 -5.48 -1.66
N LEU A 277 15.16 -5.87 -0.82
CA LEU A 277 13.76 -5.99 -1.25
C LEU A 277 13.19 -4.61 -1.65
N SER A 278 13.57 -3.55 -0.94
CA SER A 278 13.20 -2.16 -1.25
C SER A 278 13.82 -1.67 -2.56
N LEU A 279 15.08 -2.03 -2.83
CA LEU A 279 15.76 -1.76 -4.10
C LEU A 279 15.06 -2.46 -5.27
N ILE A 280 14.81 -3.77 -5.17
CA ILE A 280 14.13 -4.55 -6.21
C ILE A 280 12.77 -3.94 -6.51
N LYS A 281 12.01 -3.61 -5.46
CA LYS A 281 10.71 -2.96 -5.58
C LYS A 281 10.80 -1.61 -6.29
N ALA A 282 11.73 -0.73 -5.88
CA ALA A 282 11.88 0.61 -6.46
C ALA A 282 12.27 0.53 -7.94
N SER A 283 13.19 -0.35 -8.30
CA SER A 283 13.62 -0.59 -9.68
C SER A 283 12.49 -1.11 -10.57
N MET A 284 11.67 -2.04 -10.06
CA MET A 284 10.48 -2.50 -10.77
C MET A 284 9.42 -1.40 -10.87
N ASP A 285 9.18 -0.63 -9.81
CA ASP A 285 8.21 0.47 -9.80
C ASP A 285 8.62 1.58 -10.80
N PHE A 286 9.92 1.81 -10.99
CA PHE A 286 10.43 2.69 -12.05
C PHE A 286 10.00 2.21 -13.45
N VAL A 287 10.16 0.92 -13.75
CA VAL A 287 9.70 0.32 -15.02
C VAL A 287 8.17 0.37 -15.15
N VAL A 288 7.44 0.13 -14.06
CA VAL A 288 5.97 0.26 -14.05
C VAL A 288 5.55 1.70 -14.39
N ALA A 289 6.24 2.70 -13.86
CA ALA A 289 5.96 4.11 -14.17
C ALA A 289 6.21 4.43 -15.65
N ILE A 290 7.29 3.90 -16.25
CA ILE A 290 7.55 4.01 -17.69
C ILE A 290 6.42 3.39 -18.51
N GLY A 291 5.91 2.22 -18.08
CA GLY A 291 4.78 1.53 -18.71
C GLY A 291 3.48 2.33 -18.63
N LEU A 292 3.18 2.94 -17.47
CA LEU A 292 2.00 3.79 -17.29
C LEU A 292 2.08 5.11 -18.07
N LEU A 293 3.28 5.69 -18.21
CA LEU A 293 3.54 6.86 -19.05
C LEU A 293 3.56 6.55 -20.55
N GLN A 294 3.52 5.26 -20.92
CA GLN A 294 3.61 4.78 -22.31
C GLN A 294 4.85 5.30 -23.06
N LEU A 295 5.99 5.44 -22.38
CA LEU A 295 7.23 5.92 -23.00
C LEU A 295 7.86 4.90 -23.96
N ALA A 296 7.62 3.60 -23.74
CA ALA A 296 8.16 2.52 -24.56
C ALA A 296 7.09 1.42 -24.83
N PRO A 297 5.98 1.73 -25.51
CA PRO A 297 4.81 0.86 -25.59
C PRO A 297 5.07 -0.45 -26.36
N LYS A 298 6.08 -0.46 -27.25
CA LYS A 298 6.52 -1.67 -27.97
C LYS A 298 7.26 -2.67 -27.08
N LYS A 299 7.94 -2.19 -26.03
CA LYS A 299 8.76 -3.02 -25.14
C LYS A 299 8.05 -3.33 -23.82
N ILE A 300 7.37 -2.33 -23.25
CA ILE A 300 6.65 -2.44 -21.97
C ILE A 300 5.16 -2.42 -22.27
N THR A 301 4.60 -3.61 -22.47
CA THR A 301 3.17 -3.78 -22.72
C THR A 301 2.35 -3.60 -21.43
N PRO A 302 1.02 -3.42 -21.50
CA PRO A 302 0.15 -3.39 -20.33
C PRO A 302 0.30 -4.65 -19.47
N ARG A 303 0.55 -5.81 -20.10
CA ARG A 303 0.81 -7.07 -19.40
C ARG A 303 2.13 -7.01 -18.61
N VAL A 304 3.23 -6.55 -19.20
CA VAL A 304 4.50 -6.39 -18.45
C VAL A 304 4.33 -5.43 -17.29
N THR A 305 3.67 -4.29 -17.52
CA THR A 305 3.37 -3.29 -16.47
C THR A 305 2.52 -3.90 -15.35
N GLY A 306 1.51 -4.69 -15.70
CA GLY A 306 0.67 -5.42 -14.75
C GLY A 306 1.44 -6.47 -13.96
N ALA A 307 2.30 -7.27 -14.61
CA ALA A 307 3.11 -8.29 -13.94
C ALA A 307 4.07 -7.66 -12.92
N LEU A 308 4.85 -6.67 -13.34
CA LEU A 308 5.81 -6.00 -12.47
C LEU A 308 5.08 -5.27 -11.33
N GLY A 309 4.01 -4.55 -11.63
CA GLY A 309 3.21 -3.85 -10.61
C GLY A 309 2.55 -4.82 -9.62
N PHE A 310 2.18 -6.02 -10.06
CA PHE A 310 1.64 -7.06 -9.18
C PHE A 310 2.72 -7.59 -8.23
N VAL A 311 3.89 -7.94 -8.75
CA VAL A 311 5.02 -8.43 -7.93
C VAL A 311 5.45 -7.37 -6.90
N THR A 312 5.60 -6.10 -7.29
CA THR A 312 5.95 -5.03 -6.34
C THR A 312 4.88 -4.79 -5.28
N SER A 313 3.61 -5.07 -5.61
CA SER A 313 2.52 -5.00 -4.65
C SER A 313 2.59 -6.12 -3.63
N LEU A 314 2.88 -7.35 -4.06
CA LEU A 314 3.07 -8.48 -3.14
C LEU A 314 4.25 -8.24 -2.19
N ILE A 315 5.37 -7.71 -2.71
CA ILE A 315 6.50 -7.27 -1.90
C ILE A 315 6.06 -6.24 -0.86
N SER A 316 5.28 -5.23 -1.28
CA SER A 316 4.78 -4.20 -0.37
C SER A 316 3.85 -4.78 0.71
N CYS A 317 3.02 -5.75 0.34
CA CYS A 317 2.15 -6.44 1.28
C CYS A 317 2.98 -7.19 2.32
N TYR A 318 4.00 -7.93 1.88
CA TYR A 318 4.93 -8.67 2.73
C TYR A 318 5.69 -7.76 3.71
N GLN A 319 6.20 -6.63 3.24
CA GLN A 319 6.92 -5.66 4.09
C GLN A 319 6.05 -5.03 5.20
N LEU A 320 4.72 -5.05 5.04
CA LEU A 320 3.78 -4.51 6.01
C LEU A 320 3.26 -5.54 7.02
N LEU A 321 3.55 -6.83 6.80
CA LEU A 321 3.11 -7.89 7.70
C LEU A 321 3.72 -7.66 9.09
N PRO A 322 2.90 -7.72 10.15
CA PRO A 322 3.43 -7.66 11.51
C PRO A 322 4.35 -8.86 11.77
N ALA A 323 5.38 -8.66 12.59
CA ALA A 323 6.17 -9.78 13.07
C ALA A 323 5.23 -10.74 13.82
N PRO A 324 5.32 -12.06 13.59
CA PRO A 324 4.56 -13.02 14.38
C PRO A 324 4.94 -12.84 15.86
N PRO A 325 3.98 -13.02 16.80
CA PRO A 325 4.26 -12.90 18.21
C PRO A 325 5.43 -13.82 18.55
N ALA A 326 6.41 -13.30 19.29
CA ALA A 326 7.55 -14.09 19.74
C ALA A 326 7.00 -15.32 20.46
N ARG A 327 7.37 -16.53 19.98
CA ARG A 327 7.10 -17.74 20.76
C ARG A 327 7.84 -17.55 22.07
N GLU A 328 7.09 -17.42 23.15
CA GLU A 328 7.61 -17.30 24.49
C GLU A 328 8.61 -18.45 24.70
N LYS A 329 9.90 -18.12 24.80
CA LYS A 329 10.93 -19.09 25.10
C LYS A 329 10.63 -19.55 26.52
N LYS A 330 10.04 -20.74 26.67
CA LYS A 330 9.85 -21.37 27.97
C LYS A 330 11.23 -21.51 28.62
N ALA A 331 11.44 -20.76 29.70
CA ALA A 331 12.61 -20.83 30.56
C ALA A 331 12.59 -22.11 31.39
#